data_AF-A0A963NNY4-F1
#
_entry.id   AF-A0A963NNY4-F1
#
_cell.length_a   1.000
_cell.length_b   1.000
_cell.length_c   1.000
_cell.angle_alpha   90.00
_cell.angle_beta   90.00
_cell.angle_gamma   90.00
#
_symmetry.space_group_name_H-M   'P 1'
#
loop_
_entity.id
_entity.type
_entity.pdbx_description
1 polymer ?
#
loop_
_entity_poly.entity_id
_entity_poly.type
_entity_poly.pdbx_seq_one_letter_code
_entity_poly.pdbx_strand_id
1 'polypeptide(L)'
;PIRRPEELLDDPHLLATGDLADIVLPDGDRAGQAVKTTLLPLAMDGARLGVRADPPRFGADTDELLAGVGYTPDEIAALRARHVVA
;
A
#
# COMPACT_ATOMS: atom_id res chain seq x y z
N PRO A 1 -8.38 -7.64 -29.18
CA PRO A 1 -7.61 -8.85 -28.79
C PRO A 1 -7.68 -9.00 -27.27
N ILE A 2 -7.80 -10.22 -26.74
CA ILE A 2 -7.82 -10.49 -25.30
C ILE A 2 -6.38 -10.84 -24.89
N ARG A 3 -5.76 -10.02 -24.03
CA ARG A 3 -4.43 -10.30 -23.48
C ARG A 3 -4.54 -11.01 -22.13
N ARG A 4 -3.47 -11.69 -21.73
CA ARG A 4 -3.37 -12.22 -20.36
C ARG A 4 -3.11 -11.09 -19.37
N PRO A 5 -3.58 -11.17 -18.12
CA PRO A 5 -3.42 -10.11 -17.13
C PRO A 5 -1.96 -9.68 -16.92
N GLU A 6 -1.04 -10.64 -16.86
CA GLU A 6 0.40 -10.37 -16.68
C GLU A 6 1.03 -9.60 -17.85
N GLU A 7 0.49 -9.74 -19.06
CA GLU A 7 0.95 -9.02 -20.26
C GLU A 7 0.54 -7.55 -20.28
N LEU A 8 -0.37 -7.14 -19.38
CA LEU A 8 -0.84 -5.77 -19.29
C LEU A 8 0.15 -4.86 -18.57
N LEU A 9 1.04 -5.41 -17.74
CA LEU A 9 2.07 -4.62 -17.05
C LEU A 9 3.05 -3.95 -18.02
N ASP A 10 3.22 -4.54 -19.20
CA ASP A 10 4.09 -4.06 -20.28
C ASP A 10 3.29 -3.49 -21.47
N ASP A 11 1.98 -3.29 -21.32
CA ASP A 11 1.15 -2.78 -22.41
C ASP A 11 1.51 -1.32 -22.74
N PRO A 12 1.83 -0.98 -24.01
CA PRO A 12 2.24 0.37 -24.39
C PRO A 12 1.22 1.46 -24.07
N HIS A 13 -0.08 1.15 -24.09
CA HIS A 13 -1.11 2.12 -23.73
C HIS A 13 -1.06 2.39 -22.23
N LEU A 14 -1.04 1.36 -21.39
CA LEU A 14 -1.00 1.51 -19.93
C LEU A 14 0.28 2.20 -19.44
N LEU A 15 1.41 1.92 -20.09
CA LEU A 15 2.68 2.60 -19.81
C LEU A 15 2.65 4.07 -20.24
N ALA A 16 1.98 4.41 -21.34
CA ALA A 16 1.88 5.78 -21.84
C ALA A 16 0.84 6.63 -21.11
N THR A 17 -0.24 6.03 -20.61
CA THR A 17 -1.31 6.74 -19.90
C THR A 17 -0.98 7.05 -18.44
N GLY A 18 0.08 6.44 -17.91
CA GLY A 18 0.45 6.58 -16.50
C GLY A 18 -0.55 5.89 -15.57
N ASP A 19 -1.24 4.85 -16.05
CA ASP A 19 -2.23 4.10 -15.26
C ASP A 19 -1.58 3.10 -14.28
N LEU A 20 -0.26 2.94 -14.38
CA LEU A 20 0.55 2.11 -13.49
C LEU A 20 1.47 2.98 -12.62
N ALA A 21 1.57 2.63 -11.34
CA ALA A 21 2.49 3.27 -10.40
C ALA A 21 3.33 2.21 -9.67
N ASP A 22 4.52 2.61 -9.23
CA ASP A 22 5.37 1.74 -8.42
C ASP A 22 4.95 1.84 -6.94
N ILE A 23 4.92 0.69 -6.26
CA ILE A 23 4.73 0.54 -4.81
C ILE A 23 5.78 -0.40 -4.23
N VAL A 24 6.12 -0.25 -2.96
CA VAL A 24 7.01 -1.16 -2.25
C VAL A 24 6.20 -2.25 -1.55
N LEU A 25 6.57 -3.52 -1.78
CA LEU A 25 5.93 -4.65 -1.10
C LEU A 25 6.39 -4.75 0.37
N PRO A 26 5.47 -4.85 1.34
CA PRO A 26 5.82 -4.88 2.76
C PRO A 26 6.29 -6.26 3.23
N ASP A 27 5.92 -7.32 2.53
CA ASP A 27 6.15 -8.72 2.93
C ASP A 27 6.26 -9.68 1.73
N GLY A 28 6.43 -10.98 2.04
CA GLY A 28 6.63 -12.07 1.09
C GLY A 28 8.04 -12.13 0.50
N ASP A 29 8.23 -13.03 -0.48
CA ASP A 29 9.54 -13.28 -1.12
C ASP A 29 10.15 -12.04 -1.80
N ARG A 30 9.31 -11.03 -2.06
CA ARG A 30 9.69 -9.78 -2.74
C ARG A 30 9.60 -8.56 -1.81
N ALA A 31 9.55 -8.75 -0.50
CA ALA A 31 9.54 -7.66 0.47
C ALA A 31 10.67 -6.64 0.19
N GLY A 32 10.35 -5.36 0.25
CA GLY A 32 11.27 -4.25 -0.06
C GLY A 32 11.51 -3.99 -1.55
N GLN A 33 10.95 -4.80 -2.45
CA GLN A 33 11.04 -4.55 -3.90
C GLN A 33 9.91 -3.62 -4.37
N ALA A 34 10.26 -2.74 -5.32
CA ALA A 34 9.28 -1.96 -6.06
C ALA A 34 8.57 -2.82 -7.11
N VAL A 35 7.25 -2.75 -7.17
CA VAL A 35 6.40 -3.45 -8.16
C VAL A 35 5.35 -2.50 -8.73
N LYS A 36 4.87 -2.80 -9.95
CA LYS A 36 3.80 -2.03 -10.57
C LYS A 36 2.44 -2.46 -10.06
N THR A 37 1.62 -1.47 -9.71
CA THR A 37 0.19 -1.61 -9.40
C THR A 37 -0.64 -0.72 -10.33
N THR A 38 -1.92 -1.07 -10.49
CA THR A 38 -2.88 -0.25 -11.24
C THR A 38 -3.42 0.88 -10.37
N LEU A 39 -3.49 2.08 -10.93
CA LEU A 39 -4.13 3.23 -10.28
C LEU A 39 -5.66 3.15 -10.35
N LEU A 40 -6.31 3.97 -9.53
CA LEU A 40 -7.77 4.18 -9.61
C LEU A 40 -8.12 4.71 -11.02
N PRO A 41 -9.14 4.16 -11.71
CA PRO A 41 -9.45 4.52 -13.10
C PRO A 41 -10.21 5.85 -13.21
N LEU A 42 -9.80 6.85 -12.44
CA LEU A 42 -10.36 8.21 -12.42
C LEU A 42 -9.24 9.23 -12.64
N ALA A 43 -9.61 10.36 -13.24
CA ALA A 43 -8.76 11.53 -13.34
C ALA A 43 -9.50 12.72 -12.75
N MET A 44 -8.77 13.57 -12.02
CA MET A 44 -9.27 14.80 -11.42
C MET A 44 -8.59 15.96 -12.13
N ASP A 45 -9.35 16.80 -12.82
CA ASP A 45 -8.83 17.92 -13.62
C ASP A 45 -7.73 17.48 -14.62
N GLY A 46 -7.94 16.33 -15.27
CA GLY A 46 -6.98 15.73 -16.21
C GLY A 46 -5.77 15.06 -15.56
N ALA A 47 -5.59 15.15 -14.24
CA ALA A 47 -4.49 14.50 -13.51
C ALA A 47 -4.92 13.13 -12.95
N ARG A 48 -4.02 12.15 -13.07
CA ARG A 48 -4.20 10.83 -12.43
C ARG A 48 -3.97 10.91 -10.93
N LEU A 49 -4.72 10.11 -10.18
CA LEU A 49 -4.57 9.99 -8.74
C LEU A 49 -3.45 8.99 -8.43
N GLY A 50 -2.29 9.51 -8.01
CA GLY A 50 -1.13 8.71 -7.66
C GLY A 50 -1.27 7.95 -6.34
N VAL A 51 -0.31 7.06 -6.09
CA VAL A 51 -0.18 6.35 -4.81
C VAL A 51 0.15 7.37 -3.71
N ARG A 52 -0.59 7.28 -2.58
CA ARG A 52 -0.37 8.16 -1.41
C ARG A 52 0.50 7.52 -0.34
N ALA A 53 0.45 6.19 -0.25
CA ALA A 53 1.26 5.39 0.67
C ALA A 53 1.41 3.99 0.08
N ASP A 54 2.54 3.37 0.35
CA ASP A 54 2.74 1.95 0.12
C ASP A 54 1.79 1.13 1.03
N PRO A 55 1.44 -0.11 0.66
CA PRO A 55 0.71 -0.99 1.55
C PRO A 55 1.46 -1.17 2.88
N PRO A 56 0.80 -0.96 4.03
CA PRO A 56 1.47 -1.03 5.33
C PRO A 56 1.88 -2.47 5.65
N ARG A 57 3.00 -2.62 6.37
CA ARG A 57 3.32 -3.90 7.01
C ARG A 57 2.30 -4.22 8.10
N PHE A 58 2.22 -5.50 8.47
CA PHE A 58 1.41 -5.92 9.61
C PHE A 58 1.79 -5.12 10.88
N GLY A 59 0.79 -4.52 11.52
CA GLY A 59 0.97 -3.72 12.73
C GLY A 59 1.64 -2.35 12.56
N ALA A 60 1.85 -1.87 11.32
CA ALA A 60 2.56 -0.60 11.07
C ALA A 60 1.97 0.59 11.85
N ASP A 61 0.64 0.67 11.91
CA ASP A 61 -0.09 1.83 12.44
C ASP A 61 -0.75 1.54 13.80
N THR A 62 -0.46 0.39 14.43
CA THR A 62 -1.11 -0.05 15.67
C THR A 62 -0.96 0.97 16.79
N ASP A 63 0.26 1.47 17.03
CA ASP A 63 0.53 2.40 18.12
C ASP A 63 -0.09 3.78 17.85
N GLU A 64 -0.02 4.26 16.61
CA GLU A 64 -0.62 5.53 16.19
C GLU A 64 -2.13 5.51 16.40
N LEU A 65 -2.81 4.44 15.97
CA LEU A 65 -4.25 4.30 16.11
C LEU A 65 -4.69 4.18 17.58
N LEU A 66 -3.97 3.41 18.39
CA LEU A 66 -4.27 3.28 19.82
C LEU A 66 -4.09 4.61 20.57
N ALA A 67 -3.01 5.35 20.27
CA ALA A 67 -2.81 6.69 20.80
C ALA A 67 -3.94 7.64 20.35
N GLY A 68 -4.35 7.56 19.08
CA GLY A 68 -5.43 8.38 18.50
C GLY A 68 -6.79 8.18 19.17
N VAL A 69 -7.02 7.04 19.83
CA VAL A 69 -8.25 6.76 20.60
C VAL A 69 -8.06 6.86 22.12
N GLY A 70 -6.91 7.36 22.58
CA GLY A 70 -6.69 7.77 23.97
C GLY A 70 -5.90 6.79 24.86
N TYR A 71 -5.29 5.74 24.30
CA TYR A 71 -4.38 4.88 25.07
C TYR A 71 -3.05 5.59 25.31
N THR A 72 -2.54 5.45 26.53
CA THR A 72 -1.22 5.94 26.91
C THR A 72 -0.11 5.01 26.39
N PRO A 73 1.14 5.51 26.27
CA PRO A 73 2.28 4.67 25.87
C PRO A 73 2.47 3.43 26.76
N ASP A 74 2.25 3.55 28.08
CA ASP A 74 2.39 2.45 29.03
C ASP A 74 1.30 1.37 28.83
N GLU A 75 0.06 1.79 28.53
CA GLU A 75 -1.04 0.86 28.23
C GLU A 75 -0.79 0.12 26.90
N ILE A 76 -0.33 0.82 25.86
CA ILE A 76 0.03 0.21 24.57
C ILE A 76 1.15 -0.82 24.77
N ALA A 77 2.20 -0.46 25.52
CA ALA A 77 3.29 -1.38 25.85
C ALA A 77 2.78 -2.62 26.61
N ALA A 78 1.84 -2.46 27.55
CA ALA A 78 1.23 -3.57 28.28
C ALA A 78 0.41 -4.49 27.36
N LEU A 79 -0.31 -3.93 26.37
CA LEU A 79 -1.05 -4.73 25.38
C LEU A 79 -0.11 -5.53 24.48
N ARG A 80 1.01 -4.94 24.04
CA ARG A 80 2.06 -5.62 23.26
C ARG A 80 2.71 -6.75 24.05
N ALA A 81 3.08 -6.50 25.31
CA ALA A 81 3.70 -7.51 26.18
C ALA A 81 2.78 -8.73 26.42
N ARG A 82 1.46 -8.52 26.36
CA ARG A 82 0.45 -9.58 26.48
C ARG A 82 0.06 -10.21 25.15
N HIS A 83 0.67 -9.78 24.04
CA HIS A 83 0.33 -10.20 22.68
C HIS A 83 -1.16 -9.99 22.31
N VAL A 84 -1.80 -8.97 22.89
CA VAL A 84 -3.18 -8.58 22.53
C VAL A 84 -3.20 -7.79 21.22
N VAL A 85 -2.14 -7.04 20.96
CA VAL A 85 -1.92 -6.31 19.71
C VAL A 85 -0.55 -6.66 19.14
N ALA A 86 -0.42 -6.53 17.82
CA ALA A 86 0.79 -6.82 17.06
C ALA A 86 1.85 -5.74 17.21
#